data_AF-A0A8S7IB47-F1
#
_entry.id   AF-A0A8S7IB47-F1
#
_cell.length_a   1.000
_cell.length_b   1.000
_cell.length_c   1.000
_cell.angle_alpha   90.00
_cell.angle_beta   90.00
_cell.angle_gamma   90.00
#
_symmetry.space_group_name_H-M   'P 1'
#
loop_
_entity.id
_entity.type
_entity.pdbx_description
1 polymer ?
#
loop_
_entity_poly.entity_id
_entity_poly.type
_entity_poly.pdbx_seq_one_letter_code
_entity_poly.pdbx_strand_id
1 'polypeptide(L)'
;ANNKLRMEDKRGEEHIKLSTEYGGKTQLNLGHNVDEERVVRGEGAELRTDDWVAIRGGKGILLSADAQPNADGVMLDMHKAIQQLEHALALAKSLGKAAETAKATSADSDSQSILKSALSGLQKPGILAHSPMGIGVVTPEAVRIASGNQSVGIVSGRNTDITAAQSVTVAASNSVSLFAQSAGMQLFAGQGKVDVQAQGDALNLQALKDVTVTSNRGSVTLSASKELTLVCNGAYIKISGGNIELGCPGNILLKSANVQKMRAANLNLSPQVLPKGFKGGFTITNQDTGEVMPYILYKITTAEGDVYSGTTDKLGNTMPIYTASPSLMKIEFPLSSEQGGAL
;
A
#
# COMPACT_ATOMS: atom_id res chain seq x y z
N ALA A 1 23.21 22.46 -45.93
CA ALA A 1 22.07 21.98 -45.14
C ALA A 1 21.39 20.85 -45.90
N ASN A 2 21.14 19.69 -45.29
CA ASN A 2 20.63 18.49 -45.95
C ASN A 2 19.18 18.17 -45.51
N ASN A 3 18.35 19.22 -45.42
CA ASN A 3 16.92 19.04 -45.16
C ASN A 3 16.27 18.40 -46.41
N LYS A 4 15.49 17.33 -46.23
CA LYS A 4 14.91 16.57 -47.33
C LYS A 4 13.42 16.35 -47.13
N LEU A 5 12.68 16.50 -48.22
CA LEU A 5 11.38 15.88 -48.44
C LEU A 5 11.54 14.97 -49.66
N ARG A 6 11.49 13.64 -49.45
CA ARG A 6 11.66 12.63 -50.50
C ARG A 6 10.39 11.80 -50.61
N MET A 7 9.89 11.65 -51.84
CA MET A 7 8.80 10.73 -52.18
C MET A 7 9.35 9.68 -53.15
N GLU A 8 9.10 8.41 -52.87
CA GLU A 8 9.43 7.27 -53.74
C GLU A 8 8.12 6.68 -54.26
N ASP A 9 8.05 6.50 -55.58
CA ASP A 9 6.84 6.14 -56.32
C ASP A 9 6.91 4.72 -56.90
N LYS A 10 7.98 3.97 -56.64
CA LYS A 10 8.08 2.56 -57.02
C LYS A 10 6.89 1.79 -56.44
N ARG A 11 6.09 1.20 -57.33
CA ARG A 11 4.83 0.54 -56.98
C ARG A 11 5.04 -0.62 -56.01
N GLY A 12 4.30 -0.61 -54.91
CA GLY A 12 4.41 -1.59 -53.83
C GLY A 12 5.56 -1.33 -52.85
N GLU A 13 6.35 -0.28 -53.08
CA GLU A 13 7.49 0.16 -52.26
C GLU A 13 7.43 1.69 -52.03
N GLU A 14 6.23 2.27 -52.08
CA GLU A 14 6.04 3.71 -51.93
C GLU A 14 6.42 4.18 -50.53
N HIS A 15 7.10 5.33 -50.44
CA HIS A 15 7.41 5.94 -49.15
C HIS A 15 7.54 7.46 -49.21
N ILE A 16 7.31 8.13 -48.08
CA ILE A 16 7.61 9.55 -47.86
C ILE A 16 8.62 9.68 -46.72
N LYS A 17 9.68 10.48 -46.94
CA LYS A 17 10.69 10.81 -45.94
C LYS A 17 10.82 12.31 -45.78
N LEU A 18 10.54 12.81 -44.58
CA LEU A 18 10.84 14.17 -44.15
C LEU A 18 12.01 14.10 -43.16
N SER A 19 13.14 14.75 -43.46
CA SER A 19 14.39 14.57 -42.72
C SER A 19 15.12 15.89 -42.50
N THR A 20 15.73 16.04 -41.33
CA THR A 20 16.77 17.03 -41.03
C THR A 20 17.97 16.35 -40.36
N GLU A 21 19.16 16.94 -40.49
CA GLU A 21 20.40 16.41 -39.88
C GLU A 21 20.52 16.72 -38.39
N TYR A 22 19.75 17.69 -37.89
CA TYR A 22 19.76 18.05 -36.47
C TYR A 22 19.20 16.90 -35.60
N GLY A 23 19.83 16.64 -34.45
CA GLY A 23 19.45 15.53 -33.56
C GLY A 23 19.74 14.16 -34.18
N GLY A 24 20.91 13.99 -34.79
CA GLY A 24 21.44 12.74 -35.36
C GLY A 24 20.82 12.28 -36.70
N LYS A 25 19.51 12.47 -36.87
CA LYS A 25 18.71 12.42 -38.12
C LYS A 25 17.25 12.47 -37.68
N THR A 26 16.71 13.66 -37.42
CA THR A 26 15.30 13.79 -37.03
C THR A 26 14.41 13.58 -38.24
N GLN A 27 13.56 12.55 -38.21
CA GLN A 27 12.83 12.07 -39.39
C GLN A 27 11.39 11.65 -39.08
N LEU A 28 10.52 11.89 -40.06
CA LEU A 28 9.25 11.20 -40.23
C LEU A 28 9.33 10.38 -41.53
N ASN A 29 9.27 9.05 -41.40
CA ASN A 29 9.29 8.10 -42.52
C ASN A 29 7.93 7.37 -42.58
N LEU A 30 7.28 7.35 -43.73
CA LEU A 30 5.94 6.78 -43.95
C LEU A 30 5.97 5.80 -45.12
N GLY A 31 5.45 4.59 -44.94
CA GLY A 31 5.33 3.57 -45.99
C GLY A 31 6.44 2.52 -45.92
N HIS A 32 7.04 2.20 -47.06
CA HIS A 32 8.14 1.23 -47.18
C HIS A 32 9.49 1.88 -46.85
N ASN A 33 9.85 1.93 -45.56
CA ASN A 33 10.97 2.73 -45.09
C ASN A 33 12.31 2.02 -45.37
N VAL A 34 13.17 2.67 -46.17
CA VAL A 34 14.50 2.14 -46.54
C VAL A 34 15.66 2.90 -45.90
N ASP A 35 16.80 2.23 -45.77
CA ASP A 35 18.07 2.84 -45.37
C ASP A 35 18.76 3.60 -46.53
N GLU A 36 20.06 3.87 -46.38
CA GLU A 36 20.86 4.57 -47.39
C GLU A 36 21.15 3.70 -48.62
N GLU A 37 21.23 2.38 -48.45
CA GLU A 37 21.47 1.38 -49.49
C GLU A 37 20.17 0.96 -50.21
N ARG A 38 19.04 1.55 -49.81
CA ARG A 38 17.68 1.22 -50.26
C ARG A 38 17.21 -0.17 -49.82
N VAL A 39 17.79 -0.70 -48.74
CA VAL A 39 17.32 -1.92 -48.08
C VAL A 39 16.21 -1.55 -47.10
N VAL A 40 15.16 -2.37 -47.07
CA VAL A 40 14.01 -2.18 -46.17
C VAL A 40 14.47 -2.28 -44.72
N ARG A 41 14.15 -1.26 -43.93
CA ARG A 41 14.44 -1.22 -42.49
C ARG A 41 13.18 -1.15 -41.62
N GLY A 42 12.00 -1.03 -42.23
CA GLY A 42 10.72 -1.11 -41.54
C GLY A 42 9.56 -0.68 -42.42
N GLU A 43 8.35 -1.04 -42.02
CA GLU A 43 7.11 -0.70 -42.72
C GLU A 43 6.17 0.07 -41.79
N GLY A 44 5.44 1.04 -42.35
CA GLY A 44 4.50 1.89 -41.61
C GLY A 44 5.06 3.28 -41.34
N ALA A 45 4.75 3.83 -40.17
CA ALA A 45 5.16 5.18 -39.79
C ALA A 45 6.25 5.13 -38.69
N GLU A 46 7.38 5.79 -38.94
CA GLU A 46 8.45 5.97 -37.98
C GLU A 46 8.67 7.46 -37.72
N LEU A 47 8.54 7.86 -36.46
CA LEU A 47 9.04 9.13 -35.94
C LEU A 47 10.32 8.84 -35.15
N ARG A 48 11.47 9.31 -35.64
CA ARG A 48 12.77 9.09 -34.99
C ARG A 48 13.58 10.37 -34.81
N THR A 49 14.37 10.41 -33.75
CA THR A 49 15.40 11.42 -33.47
C THR A 49 16.35 10.85 -32.43
N ASP A 50 17.57 11.38 -32.36
CA ASP A 50 18.51 11.08 -31.27
C ASP A 50 18.28 12.00 -30.05
N ASP A 51 17.44 13.04 -30.22
CA ASP A 51 17.00 13.94 -29.16
C ASP A 51 15.66 13.46 -28.54
N TRP A 52 14.87 14.37 -27.96
CA TRP A 52 13.58 14.05 -27.37
C TRP A 52 12.45 13.99 -28.40
N VAL A 53 11.53 13.04 -28.22
CA VAL A 53 10.23 13.03 -28.90
C VAL A 53 9.15 13.57 -27.96
N ALA A 54 8.48 14.65 -28.36
CA ALA A 54 7.34 15.20 -27.63
C ALA A 54 6.04 15.02 -28.44
N ILE A 55 5.13 14.17 -27.95
CA ILE A 55 3.77 14.02 -28.48
C ILE A 55 2.81 14.72 -27.53
N ARG A 56 2.17 15.80 -28.00
CA ARG A 56 1.26 16.63 -27.18
C ARG A 56 -0.07 16.85 -27.90
N GLY A 57 -1.13 16.22 -27.40
CA GLY A 57 -2.51 16.49 -27.79
C GLY A 57 -3.26 17.23 -26.69
N GLY A 58 -3.54 18.53 -26.87
CA GLY A 58 -4.23 19.35 -25.85
C GLY A 58 -5.67 18.90 -25.52
N LYS A 59 -6.28 18.07 -26.39
CA LYS A 59 -7.57 17.43 -26.18
C LYS A 59 -7.49 15.96 -25.78
N GLY A 60 -6.28 15.41 -25.64
CA GLY A 60 -6.03 14.00 -25.32
C GLY A 60 -5.17 13.30 -26.37
N ILE A 61 -4.78 12.06 -26.06
CA ILE A 61 -3.96 11.19 -26.90
C ILE A 61 -4.60 9.80 -26.94
N LEU A 62 -4.84 9.28 -28.15
CA LEU A 62 -5.17 7.88 -28.38
C LEU A 62 -3.92 7.18 -28.92
N LEU A 63 -3.44 6.15 -28.22
CA LEU A 63 -2.38 5.26 -28.67
C LEU A 63 -3.03 3.90 -28.96
N SER A 64 -3.19 3.54 -30.23
CA SER A 64 -3.92 2.34 -30.61
C SER A 64 -3.12 1.46 -31.57
N ALA A 65 -3.19 0.14 -31.33
CA ALA A 65 -2.78 -0.89 -32.28
C ALA A 65 -4.00 -1.59 -32.92
N ASP A 66 -5.18 -0.99 -32.85
CA ASP A 66 -6.35 -1.44 -33.61
C ASP A 66 -6.18 -1.09 -35.09
N ALA A 67 -6.34 -2.09 -35.95
CA ALA A 67 -6.31 -1.86 -37.40
C ALA A 67 -7.54 -1.05 -37.85
N GLN A 68 -7.28 -0.01 -38.65
CA GLN A 68 -8.29 0.76 -39.37
C GLN A 68 -7.90 0.82 -40.86
N PRO A 69 -8.21 -0.23 -41.63
CA PRO A 69 -7.83 -0.34 -43.04
C PRO A 69 -8.30 0.88 -43.85
N ASN A 70 -7.44 1.35 -44.75
CA ASN A 70 -7.68 2.52 -45.63
C ASN A 70 -8.06 3.82 -44.91
N ALA A 71 -7.85 3.92 -43.60
CA ALA A 71 -8.41 4.98 -42.77
C ALA A 71 -9.95 5.10 -42.88
N ASP A 72 -10.63 3.98 -43.15
CA ASP A 72 -12.09 3.90 -43.25
C ASP A 72 -12.71 4.01 -41.84
N GLY A 73 -12.99 5.24 -41.40
CA GLY A 73 -13.62 5.55 -40.11
C GLY A 73 -13.20 6.92 -39.57
N VAL A 74 -13.49 7.18 -38.29
CA VAL A 74 -13.06 8.42 -37.63
C VAL A 74 -11.67 8.25 -37.00
N MET A 75 -10.87 9.33 -36.95
CA MET A 75 -9.51 9.30 -36.37
C MET A 75 -9.45 8.78 -34.92
N LEU A 76 -10.54 8.96 -34.17
CA LEU A 76 -10.67 8.54 -32.77
C LEU A 76 -11.61 7.35 -32.62
N ASP A 77 -11.68 6.46 -33.62
CA ASP A 77 -12.41 5.20 -33.43
C ASP A 77 -11.71 4.37 -32.34
N MET A 78 -12.45 4.10 -31.27
CA MET A 78 -11.94 3.48 -30.06
C MET A 78 -12.95 2.49 -29.47
N HIS A 79 -13.90 1.98 -30.27
CA HIS A 79 -14.97 1.13 -29.76
C HIS A 79 -14.45 -0.07 -28.95
N LYS A 80 -13.40 -0.74 -29.45
CA LYS A 80 -12.74 -1.87 -28.76
C LYS A 80 -12.09 -1.44 -27.45
N ALA A 81 -11.40 -0.29 -27.44
CA ALA A 81 -10.77 0.24 -26.24
C ALA A 81 -11.80 0.61 -25.16
N ILE A 82 -12.93 1.21 -25.55
CA ILE A 82 -14.03 1.53 -24.63
C ILE A 82 -14.67 0.26 -24.08
N GLN A 83 -14.85 -0.77 -24.91
CA GLN A 83 -15.34 -2.07 -24.44
C GLN A 83 -14.43 -2.65 -23.36
N GLN A 84 -13.10 -2.54 -23.49
CA GLN A 84 -12.17 -2.98 -22.44
C GLN A 84 -12.31 -2.16 -21.14
N LEU A 85 -12.46 -0.84 -21.23
CA LEU A 85 -12.71 0.00 -20.06
C LEU A 85 -14.04 -0.36 -19.36
N GLU A 86 -15.08 -0.66 -20.13
CA GLU A 86 -16.38 -1.07 -19.61
C GLU A 86 -16.32 -2.43 -18.92
N HIS A 87 -15.67 -3.41 -19.54
CA HIS A 87 -15.47 -4.73 -18.93
C HIS A 87 -14.66 -4.63 -17.64
N ALA A 88 -13.58 -3.85 -17.63
CA ALA A 88 -12.77 -3.64 -16.42
C ALA A 88 -13.57 -2.97 -15.29
N LEU A 89 -14.35 -1.93 -15.61
CA LEU A 89 -15.17 -1.23 -14.62
C LEU A 89 -16.29 -2.14 -14.07
N ALA A 90 -16.93 -2.93 -14.92
CA ALA A 90 -17.97 -3.88 -14.51
C ALA A 90 -17.41 -4.95 -13.56
N LEU A 91 -16.24 -5.51 -13.88
CA LEU A 91 -15.56 -6.47 -13.02
C LEU A 91 -15.18 -5.86 -11.67
N ALA A 92 -14.59 -4.65 -11.67
CA ALA A 92 -14.24 -3.93 -10.46
C ALA A 92 -15.46 -3.66 -9.56
N LYS A 93 -16.60 -3.25 -10.14
CA LYS A 93 -17.86 -3.05 -9.39
C LYS A 93 -18.42 -4.35 -8.83
N SER A 94 -18.40 -5.44 -9.60
CA SER A 94 -18.89 -6.74 -9.15
C SER A 94 -18.08 -7.27 -7.96
N LEU A 95 -16.74 -7.25 -8.06
CA LEU A 95 -15.85 -7.65 -6.98
C LEU A 95 -15.93 -6.70 -5.78
N GLY A 96 -16.05 -5.40 -6.02
CA GLY A 96 -16.28 -4.40 -4.96
C GLY A 96 -17.56 -4.70 -4.17
N LYS A 97 -18.63 -5.09 -4.86
CA LYS A 97 -19.88 -5.47 -4.18
C LYS A 97 -19.76 -6.73 -3.33
N ALA A 98 -19.01 -7.72 -3.82
CA ALA A 98 -18.69 -8.92 -3.06
C ALA A 98 -17.85 -8.60 -1.81
N ALA A 99 -16.85 -7.71 -1.95
CA ALA A 99 -16.03 -7.23 -0.85
C ALA A 99 -16.87 -6.50 0.22
N GLU A 100 -17.77 -5.61 -0.17
CA GLU A 100 -18.71 -4.94 0.75
C GLU A 100 -19.58 -5.93 1.52
N THR A 101 -20.09 -6.96 0.83
CA THR A 101 -20.90 -8.01 1.46
C THR A 101 -20.09 -8.79 2.49
N ALA A 102 -18.80 -9.00 2.24
CA ALA A 102 -17.85 -9.58 3.17
C ALA A 102 -17.31 -8.59 4.23
N LYS A 103 -17.84 -7.36 4.28
CA LYS A 103 -17.40 -6.26 5.16
C LYS A 103 -15.94 -5.84 4.97
N ALA A 104 -15.37 -6.13 3.80
CA ALA A 104 -14.06 -5.62 3.39
C ALA A 104 -14.19 -4.21 2.81
N THR A 105 -13.11 -3.42 2.84
CA THR A 105 -13.09 -2.08 2.20
C THR A 105 -13.27 -2.24 0.70
N SER A 106 -14.27 -1.55 0.14
CA SER A 106 -14.57 -1.54 -1.31
C SER A 106 -13.58 -0.69 -2.09
N ALA A 107 -13.40 -1.01 -3.37
CA ALA A 107 -12.58 -0.23 -4.28
C ALA A 107 -13.29 1.07 -4.69
N ASP A 108 -12.52 2.12 -4.95
CA ASP A 108 -13.03 3.41 -5.45
C ASP A 108 -13.47 3.30 -6.92
N SER A 109 -14.73 2.91 -7.09
CA SER A 109 -15.33 2.75 -8.42
C SER A 109 -15.74 4.08 -9.06
N ASP A 110 -15.87 5.15 -8.28
CA ASP A 110 -16.33 6.45 -8.74
C ASP A 110 -15.23 7.14 -9.56
N SER A 111 -13.99 7.18 -9.05
CA SER A 111 -12.85 7.69 -9.83
C SER A 111 -12.65 6.93 -11.14
N GLN A 112 -12.84 5.60 -11.14
CA GLN A 112 -12.72 4.78 -12.35
C GLN A 112 -13.88 5.02 -13.34
N SER A 113 -15.10 5.26 -12.84
CA SER A 113 -16.23 5.63 -13.67
C SER A 113 -16.04 7.01 -14.32
N ILE A 114 -15.51 7.98 -13.57
CA ILE A 114 -15.16 9.31 -14.09
C ILE A 114 -14.07 9.19 -15.18
N LEU A 115 -13.06 8.34 -14.95
CA LEU A 115 -12.00 8.09 -15.92
C LEU A 115 -12.55 7.51 -17.22
N LYS A 116 -13.44 6.49 -17.15
CA LYS A 116 -14.11 5.95 -18.33
C LYS A 116 -14.81 7.06 -19.13
N SER A 117 -15.63 7.88 -18.48
CA SER A 117 -16.36 8.96 -19.16
C SER A 117 -15.43 9.99 -19.78
N ALA A 118 -14.33 10.35 -19.10
CA ALA A 118 -13.32 11.26 -19.60
C ALA A 118 -12.61 10.75 -20.86
N LEU A 119 -12.26 9.46 -20.89
CA LEU A 119 -11.53 8.82 -21.99
C LEU A 119 -12.44 8.39 -23.15
N SER A 120 -13.74 8.21 -22.91
CA SER A 120 -14.72 7.89 -23.95
C SER A 120 -14.81 9.01 -24.97
N GLY A 121 -14.37 8.75 -26.20
CA GLY A 121 -14.24 9.78 -27.24
C GLY A 121 -13.22 10.87 -26.93
N LEU A 122 -12.33 10.65 -25.93
CA LEU A 122 -11.43 11.68 -25.36
C LEU A 122 -12.17 13.00 -25.07
N GLN A 123 -13.35 12.92 -24.43
CA GLN A 123 -14.13 14.09 -24.03
C GLN A 123 -13.36 15.05 -23.09
N LYS A 124 -12.41 14.51 -22.32
CA LYS A 124 -11.45 15.30 -21.54
C LYS A 124 -10.01 14.96 -21.94
N PRO A 125 -9.05 15.87 -21.71
CA PRO A 125 -7.64 15.61 -21.98
C PRO A 125 -7.10 14.46 -21.12
N GLY A 126 -6.96 13.29 -21.74
CA GLY A 126 -6.40 12.08 -21.14
C GLY A 126 -5.62 11.28 -22.16
N ILE A 127 -5.02 10.18 -21.73
CA ILE A 127 -4.33 9.22 -22.59
C ILE A 127 -5.09 7.91 -22.54
N LEU A 128 -5.53 7.41 -23.68
CA LEU A 128 -6.08 6.06 -23.83
C LEU A 128 -5.10 5.24 -24.67
N ALA A 129 -4.47 4.24 -24.05
CA ALA A 129 -3.60 3.29 -24.73
C ALA A 129 -4.30 1.94 -24.84
N HIS A 130 -4.44 1.41 -26.05
CA HIS A 130 -5.10 0.14 -26.31
C HIS A 130 -4.37 -0.68 -27.37
N SER A 131 -4.29 -1.99 -27.13
CA SER A 131 -3.73 -2.95 -28.08
C SER A 131 -4.51 -4.25 -27.96
N PRO A 132 -4.94 -4.85 -29.08
CA PRO A 132 -5.65 -6.13 -29.05
C PRO A 132 -4.76 -7.28 -28.54
N MET A 133 -3.44 -7.18 -28.70
CA MET A 133 -2.47 -8.24 -28.38
C MET A 133 -1.56 -7.87 -27.21
N GLY A 134 -2.06 -7.10 -26.25
CA GLY A 134 -1.36 -6.75 -25.01
C GLY A 134 -0.47 -5.50 -25.12
N ILE A 135 -0.02 -5.03 -23.95
CA ILE A 135 0.83 -3.83 -23.79
C ILE A 135 2.00 -4.19 -22.87
N GLY A 136 3.22 -3.93 -23.30
CA GLY A 136 4.44 -4.07 -22.49
C GLY A 136 4.97 -2.71 -22.07
N VAL A 137 5.24 -2.53 -20.77
CA VAL A 137 5.93 -1.35 -20.22
C VAL A 137 7.17 -1.85 -19.49
N VAL A 138 8.34 -1.65 -20.12
CA VAL A 138 9.61 -2.23 -19.65
C VAL A 138 10.72 -1.19 -19.66
N THR A 139 11.60 -1.27 -18.67
CA THR A 139 12.83 -0.48 -18.57
C THR A 139 13.79 -1.18 -17.60
N PRO A 140 15.11 -1.06 -17.76
CA PRO A 140 16.06 -1.51 -16.75
C PRO A 140 16.01 -0.67 -15.46
N GLU A 141 15.40 0.51 -15.51
CA GLU A 141 15.26 1.45 -14.40
C GLU A 141 13.85 1.39 -13.77
N ALA A 142 13.55 2.31 -12.85
CA ALA A 142 12.26 2.34 -12.17
C ALA A 142 11.08 2.69 -13.09
N VAL A 143 9.97 1.97 -12.92
CA VAL A 143 8.64 2.33 -13.44
C VAL A 143 7.79 2.91 -12.31
N ARG A 144 7.06 4.00 -12.56
CA ARG A 144 6.12 4.59 -11.61
C ARG A 144 4.73 4.76 -12.25
N ILE A 145 3.71 4.22 -11.60
CA ILE A 145 2.30 4.48 -11.90
C ILE A 145 1.75 5.24 -10.70
N ALA A 146 1.38 6.50 -10.90
CA ALA A 146 0.93 7.37 -9.81
C ALA A 146 -0.26 8.22 -10.25
N SER A 147 -1.18 8.42 -9.32
CA SER A 147 -2.30 9.35 -9.44
C SER A 147 -2.32 10.23 -8.19
N GLY A 148 -2.22 11.55 -8.37
CA GLY A 148 -2.03 12.48 -7.24
C GLY A 148 -3.27 12.68 -6.38
N ASN A 149 -4.46 12.61 -6.97
CA ASN A 149 -5.71 13.01 -6.31
C ASN A 149 -6.84 11.96 -6.45
N GLN A 150 -6.60 10.86 -7.16
CA GLN A 150 -7.60 9.85 -7.50
C GLN A 150 -6.97 8.45 -7.39
N SER A 151 -7.77 7.39 -7.44
CA SER A 151 -7.28 6.02 -7.30
C SER A 151 -6.55 5.48 -8.54
N VAL A 152 -5.55 4.62 -8.32
CA VAL A 152 -4.97 3.75 -9.36
C VAL A 152 -5.75 2.43 -9.36
N GLY A 153 -6.40 2.10 -10.49
CA GLY A 153 -7.10 0.84 -10.68
C GLY A 153 -6.25 -0.16 -11.46
N ILE A 154 -6.15 -1.40 -10.98
CA ILE A 154 -5.54 -2.53 -11.70
C ILE A 154 -6.58 -3.64 -11.77
N VAL A 155 -7.03 -3.98 -12.97
CA VAL A 155 -8.10 -4.95 -13.19
C VAL A 155 -7.64 -6.00 -14.18
N SER A 156 -7.84 -7.26 -13.83
CA SER A 156 -7.44 -8.43 -14.63
C SER A 156 -8.63 -9.37 -14.78
N GLY A 157 -8.91 -9.83 -16.01
CA GLY A 157 -9.92 -10.87 -16.23
C GLY A 157 -9.48 -12.27 -15.76
N ARG A 158 -8.19 -12.43 -15.40
CA ARG A 158 -7.59 -13.65 -14.84
C ARG A 158 -6.84 -13.28 -13.56
N ASN A 159 -5.55 -13.63 -13.44
CA ASN A 159 -4.75 -13.28 -12.27
C ASN A 159 -4.17 -11.87 -12.38
N THR A 160 -3.91 -11.27 -11.23
CA THR A 160 -2.98 -10.15 -11.09
C THR A 160 -1.74 -10.68 -10.39
N ASP A 161 -0.67 -10.91 -11.16
CA ASP A 161 0.58 -11.48 -10.64
C ASP A 161 1.58 -10.36 -10.34
N ILE A 162 2.08 -10.30 -9.10
CA ILE A 162 3.11 -9.34 -8.67
C ILE A 162 4.34 -10.15 -8.26
N THR A 163 5.45 -9.97 -8.98
CA THR A 163 6.72 -10.67 -8.72
C THR A 163 7.82 -9.65 -8.46
N ALA A 164 8.55 -9.81 -7.36
CA ALA A 164 9.67 -8.96 -6.99
C ALA A 164 10.87 -9.83 -6.62
N ALA A 165 12.07 -9.45 -7.09
CA ALA A 165 13.31 -10.14 -6.73
C ALA A 165 13.76 -9.86 -5.29
N GLN A 166 13.30 -8.75 -4.70
CA GLN A 166 13.63 -8.35 -3.34
C GLN A 166 12.38 -8.40 -2.46
N SER A 167 11.54 -7.36 -2.49
CA SER A 167 10.42 -7.21 -1.58
C SER A 167 9.18 -6.66 -2.28
N VAL A 168 8.01 -7.05 -1.78
CA VAL A 168 6.73 -6.39 -2.06
C VAL A 168 6.32 -5.63 -0.81
N THR A 169 6.27 -4.29 -0.90
CA THR A 169 5.89 -3.42 0.21
C THR A 169 4.58 -2.73 -0.11
N VAL A 170 3.61 -2.82 0.81
CA VAL A 170 2.31 -2.15 0.70
C VAL A 170 2.12 -1.27 1.93
N ALA A 171 1.89 0.02 1.72
CA ALA A 171 1.60 0.99 2.77
C ALA A 171 0.37 1.81 2.37
N ALA A 172 -0.61 1.90 3.26
CA ALA A 172 -1.82 2.66 3.06
C ALA A 172 -2.05 3.58 4.27
N SER A 173 -2.51 4.80 4.04
CA SER A 173 -2.78 5.77 5.10
C SER A 173 -4.01 5.43 5.94
N ASN A 174 -4.95 4.66 5.39
CA ASN A 174 -6.22 4.33 6.04
C ASN A 174 -6.35 2.82 6.32
N SER A 175 -6.43 1.99 5.28
CA SER A 175 -6.57 0.54 5.46
C SER A 175 -5.92 -0.26 4.34
N VAL A 176 -5.51 -1.49 4.68
CA VAL A 176 -5.17 -2.54 3.70
C VAL A 176 -6.27 -3.59 3.77
N SER A 177 -6.93 -3.83 2.63
CA SER A 177 -8.04 -4.78 2.51
C SER A 177 -7.70 -5.84 1.47
N LEU A 178 -7.66 -7.12 1.88
CA LEU A 178 -7.40 -8.26 1.01
C LEU A 178 -8.60 -9.20 1.07
N PHE A 179 -9.25 -9.43 -0.06
CA PHE A 179 -10.47 -10.24 -0.16
C PHE A 179 -10.33 -11.29 -1.27
N ALA A 180 -10.67 -12.53 -0.96
CA ALA A 180 -10.74 -13.63 -1.90
C ALA A 180 -12.14 -14.25 -1.84
N GLN A 181 -12.85 -14.26 -2.97
CA GLN A 181 -14.26 -14.64 -3.01
C GLN A 181 -14.50 -16.16 -2.87
N SER A 182 -13.66 -16.98 -3.52
CA SER A 182 -14.01 -18.40 -3.73
C SER A 182 -12.95 -19.40 -3.27
N ALA A 183 -11.66 -19.10 -3.46
CA ALA A 183 -10.57 -20.08 -3.27
C ALA A 183 -9.78 -19.91 -1.95
N GLY A 184 -10.19 -18.98 -1.08
CA GLY A 184 -9.49 -18.67 0.17
C GLY A 184 -8.23 -17.83 -0.02
N MET A 185 -7.44 -17.72 1.05
CA MET A 185 -6.23 -16.88 1.10
C MET A 185 -5.04 -17.70 1.60
N GLN A 186 -3.87 -17.45 1.02
CA GLN A 186 -2.61 -18.10 1.36
C GLN A 186 -1.56 -17.04 1.71
N LEU A 187 -0.95 -17.19 2.90
CA LEU A 187 0.09 -16.29 3.41
C LEU A 187 1.25 -17.16 3.92
N PHE A 188 2.28 -17.32 3.09
CA PHE A 188 3.43 -18.18 3.39
C PHE A 188 4.73 -17.37 3.37
N ALA A 189 5.57 -17.60 4.36
CA ALA A 189 6.98 -17.22 4.32
C ALA A 189 7.82 -18.49 4.15
N GLY A 190 8.50 -18.65 3.01
CA GLY A 190 9.34 -19.83 2.76
C GLY A 190 10.51 -19.94 3.75
N GLN A 191 11.02 -18.79 4.18
CA GLN A 191 11.96 -18.62 5.29
C GLN A 191 11.67 -17.28 5.98
N GLY A 192 12.19 -17.11 7.20
CA GLY A 192 11.98 -15.89 7.99
C GLY A 192 10.72 -15.92 8.84
N LYS A 193 10.54 -14.86 9.63
CA LYS A 193 9.44 -14.71 10.59
C LYS A 193 8.19 -14.15 9.88
N VAL A 194 7.03 -14.74 10.16
CA VAL A 194 5.74 -14.08 9.91
C VAL A 194 5.36 -13.29 11.15
N ASP A 195 5.11 -12.00 10.98
CA ASP A 195 4.74 -11.07 12.04
C ASP A 195 3.42 -10.37 11.67
N VAL A 196 2.43 -10.46 12.56
CA VAL A 196 1.09 -9.88 12.37
C VAL A 196 0.73 -9.13 13.65
N GLN A 197 0.52 -7.82 13.53
CA GLN A 197 0.26 -6.93 14.67
C GLN A 197 -0.87 -5.95 14.35
N ALA A 198 -1.72 -5.70 15.34
CA ALA A 198 -2.56 -4.50 15.40
C ALA A 198 -1.94 -3.58 16.47
N GLN A 199 -1.16 -2.57 16.04
CA GLN A 199 -0.29 -1.82 16.96
C GLN A 199 -1.01 -0.82 17.85
N GLY A 200 -2.20 -0.38 17.44
CA GLY A 200 -3.03 0.56 18.19
C GLY A 200 -4.49 0.13 18.33
N ASP A 201 -4.82 -1.12 17.97
CA ASP A 201 -6.20 -1.62 17.98
C ASP A 201 -6.25 -3.15 18.14
N ALA A 202 -7.45 -3.74 18.08
CA ALA A 202 -7.68 -5.16 18.23
C ALA A 202 -7.24 -5.98 17.02
N LEU A 203 -6.71 -7.18 17.29
CA LEU A 203 -6.49 -8.22 16.30
C LEU A 203 -7.63 -9.26 16.41
N ASN A 204 -8.30 -9.53 15.30
CA ASN A 204 -9.40 -10.50 15.23
C ASN A 204 -9.10 -11.62 14.22
N LEU A 205 -9.18 -12.88 14.67
CA LEU A 205 -8.97 -14.07 13.85
C LEU A 205 -10.17 -15.02 14.05
N GLN A 206 -10.91 -15.30 12.97
CA GLN A 206 -12.14 -16.09 13.02
C GLN A 206 -12.24 -17.03 11.82
N ALA A 207 -12.85 -18.19 12.03
CA ALA A 207 -13.24 -19.12 10.98
C ALA A 207 -14.62 -19.69 11.29
N LEU A 208 -15.40 -20.00 10.24
CA LEU A 208 -16.70 -20.70 10.40
C LEU A 208 -16.50 -22.17 10.76
N LYS A 209 -15.40 -22.76 10.31
CA LYS A 209 -14.97 -24.13 10.62
C LYS A 209 -13.82 -24.08 11.63
N ASP A 210 -12.99 -25.11 11.64
CA ASP A 210 -11.91 -25.25 12.60
C ASP A 210 -10.83 -24.17 12.45
N VAL A 211 -10.28 -23.76 13.59
CA VAL A 211 -9.05 -22.97 13.68
C VAL A 211 -7.97 -23.86 14.28
N THR A 212 -6.84 -24.03 13.57
CA THR A 212 -5.71 -24.82 14.04
C THR A 212 -4.49 -23.92 14.26
N VAL A 213 -3.91 -23.96 15.46
CA VAL A 213 -2.67 -23.27 15.81
C VAL A 213 -1.63 -24.33 16.21
N THR A 214 -0.51 -24.40 15.49
CA THR A 214 0.47 -25.48 15.68
C THR A 214 1.89 -24.96 15.53
N SER A 215 2.76 -25.41 16.44
CA SER A 215 4.21 -25.28 16.34
C SER A 215 4.82 -26.69 16.23
N ASN A 216 5.40 -27.01 15.08
CA ASN A 216 5.86 -28.38 14.79
C ASN A 216 7.13 -28.79 15.54
N ARG A 217 7.97 -27.81 15.92
CA ARG A 217 9.28 -28.04 16.56
C ARG A 217 9.57 -27.07 17.71
N GLY A 218 8.64 -26.19 18.05
CA GLY A 218 8.81 -25.18 19.08
C GLY A 218 7.66 -25.21 20.08
N SER A 219 7.36 -24.06 20.67
CA SER A 219 6.23 -23.86 21.58
C SER A 219 5.14 -22.98 20.95
N VAL A 220 3.96 -23.02 21.56
CA VAL A 220 2.91 -22.02 21.36
C VAL A 220 2.78 -21.23 22.67
N THR A 221 2.92 -19.91 22.59
CA THR A 221 2.81 -19.02 23.74
C THR A 221 1.64 -18.06 23.52
N LEU A 222 0.68 -18.07 24.43
CA LEU A 222 -0.42 -17.12 24.47
C LEU A 222 -0.23 -16.27 25.73
N SER A 223 -0.25 -14.95 25.59
CA SER A 223 -0.01 -14.03 26.69
C SER A 223 -0.95 -12.84 26.59
N ALA A 224 -1.49 -12.41 27.73
CA ALA A 224 -2.35 -11.25 27.84
C ALA A 224 -1.99 -10.49 29.11
N SER A 225 -2.06 -9.15 29.07
CA SER A 225 -1.71 -8.30 30.22
C SER A 225 -2.84 -8.16 31.24
N LYS A 226 -4.09 -8.38 30.83
CA LYS A 226 -5.28 -8.24 31.69
C LYS A 226 -5.95 -9.58 31.96
N GLU A 227 -6.35 -10.28 30.90
CA GLU A 227 -7.12 -11.52 30.99
C GLU A 227 -6.85 -12.41 29.76
N LEU A 228 -6.74 -13.72 29.99
CA LEU A 228 -6.73 -14.75 28.95
C LEU A 228 -7.87 -15.75 29.24
N THR A 229 -8.79 -15.90 28.28
CA THR A 229 -9.99 -16.75 28.45
C THR A 229 -10.12 -17.72 27.29
N LEU A 230 -10.25 -19.01 27.61
CA LEU A 230 -10.55 -20.09 26.66
C LEU A 230 -11.98 -20.56 26.94
N VAL A 231 -12.87 -20.54 25.94
CA VAL A 231 -14.29 -20.90 26.11
C VAL A 231 -14.70 -21.97 25.11
N CYS A 232 -15.46 -22.97 25.57
CA CYS A 232 -16.08 -23.97 24.73
C CYS A 232 -17.44 -24.40 25.33
N ASN A 233 -18.54 -24.03 24.67
CA ASN A 233 -19.91 -24.43 25.04
C ASN A 233 -20.24 -24.29 26.55
N GLY A 234 -19.88 -23.14 27.13
CA GLY A 234 -20.10 -22.83 28.56
C GLY A 234 -19.01 -23.30 29.52
N ALA A 235 -18.14 -24.23 29.12
CA ALA A 235 -16.90 -24.52 29.86
C ALA A 235 -15.83 -23.48 29.53
N TYR A 236 -15.01 -23.10 30.52
CA TYR A 236 -13.94 -22.13 30.31
C TYR A 236 -12.75 -22.31 31.26
N ILE A 237 -11.60 -21.79 30.80
CA ILE A 237 -10.40 -21.54 31.59
C ILE A 237 -10.10 -20.05 31.49
N LYS A 238 -10.07 -19.36 32.61
CA LYS A 238 -9.76 -17.92 32.68
C LYS A 238 -8.52 -17.69 33.55
N ILE A 239 -7.58 -16.89 33.04
CA ILE A 239 -6.36 -16.48 33.74
C ILE A 239 -6.41 -14.95 33.88
N SER A 240 -6.54 -14.46 35.11
CA SER A 240 -6.72 -13.02 35.39
C SER A 240 -6.30 -12.67 36.82
N GLY A 241 -5.66 -11.51 37.01
CA GLY A 241 -5.31 -11.01 38.35
C GLY A 241 -4.43 -11.96 39.17
N GLY A 242 -3.58 -12.77 38.51
CA GLY A 242 -2.76 -13.80 39.15
C GLY A 242 -3.48 -15.09 39.51
N ASN A 243 -4.78 -15.21 39.21
CA ASN A 243 -5.59 -16.38 39.48
C ASN A 243 -5.87 -17.21 38.22
N ILE A 244 -6.13 -18.51 38.42
CA ILE A 244 -6.69 -19.41 37.39
C ILE A 244 -8.08 -19.84 37.86
N GLU A 245 -9.08 -19.63 37.01
CA GLU A 245 -10.47 -20.01 37.23
C GLU A 245 -10.88 -21.07 36.21
N LEU A 246 -11.32 -22.23 36.69
CA LEU A 246 -11.87 -23.32 35.88
C LEU A 246 -13.36 -23.43 36.17
N GLY A 247 -14.20 -23.12 35.19
CA GLY A 247 -15.65 -23.19 35.31
C GLY A 247 -16.26 -24.06 34.23
N CYS A 248 -17.23 -24.91 34.59
CA CYS A 248 -18.00 -25.68 33.63
C CYS A 248 -19.37 -26.09 34.20
N PRO A 249 -20.41 -26.24 33.36
CA PRO A 249 -21.71 -26.75 33.79
C PRO A 249 -21.71 -28.26 34.10
N GLY A 250 -20.75 -28.99 33.54
CA GLY A 250 -20.53 -30.42 33.80
C GLY A 250 -19.45 -30.68 34.84
N ASN A 251 -18.71 -31.78 34.66
CA ASN A 251 -17.64 -32.19 35.57
C ASN A 251 -16.27 -31.71 35.09
N ILE A 252 -15.40 -31.28 36.02
CA ILE A 252 -13.95 -31.18 35.79
C ILE A 252 -13.35 -32.58 36.00
N LEU A 253 -13.04 -33.29 34.91
CA LEU A 253 -12.44 -34.62 34.96
C LEU A 253 -10.91 -34.56 34.92
N LEU A 254 -10.26 -34.86 36.05
CA LEU A 254 -8.79 -34.96 36.14
C LEU A 254 -8.36 -36.43 36.06
N LYS A 255 -7.73 -36.84 34.95
CA LYS A 255 -7.12 -38.16 34.79
C LYS A 255 -5.61 -38.04 35.02
N SER A 256 -5.13 -38.40 36.21
CA SER A 256 -3.72 -38.29 36.58
C SER A 256 -3.26 -39.44 37.47
N ALA A 257 -1.97 -39.79 37.38
CA ALA A 257 -1.31 -40.66 38.35
C ALA A 257 -1.17 -39.99 39.73
N ASN A 258 -0.98 -38.66 39.79
CA ASN A 258 -0.86 -37.88 41.02
C ASN A 258 -1.34 -36.42 40.82
N VAL A 259 -1.92 -35.81 41.85
CA VAL A 259 -2.20 -34.36 41.89
C VAL A 259 -1.57 -33.81 43.17
N GLN A 260 -0.63 -32.87 43.04
CA GLN A 260 0.06 -32.26 44.16
C GLN A 260 -0.32 -30.78 44.27
N LYS A 261 -0.76 -30.35 45.46
CA LYS A 261 -1.04 -28.95 45.76
C LYS A 261 0.17 -28.35 46.48
N MET A 262 0.91 -27.47 45.81
CA MET A 262 2.08 -26.78 46.35
C MET A 262 1.76 -25.32 46.74
N ARG A 263 2.77 -24.60 47.27
CA ARG A 263 2.71 -23.15 47.47
C ARG A 263 2.60 -22.40 46.13
N ALA A 264 2.19 -21.13 46.19
CA ALA A 264 2.12 -20.26 45.02
C ALA A 264 3.47 -20.14 44.30
N ALA A 265 3.41 -20.03 42.97
CA ALA A 265 4.54 -19.79 42.09
C ALA A 265 4.17 -18.69 41.08
N ASN A 266 5.16 -18.04 40.48
CA ASN A 266 4.94 -16.98 39.49
C ASN A 266 5.91 -17.14 38.31
N LEU A 267 5.44 -16.87 37.10
CA LEU A 267 6.23 -16.76 35.87
C LEU A 267 5.91 -15.41 35.23
N ASN A 268 6.81 -14.44 35.40
CA ASN A 268 6.66 -13.12 34.80
C ASN A 268 7.25 -13.12 33.38
N LEU A 269 6.41 -12.89 32.38
CA LEU A 269 6.86 -12.50 31.04
C LEU A 269 6.80 -10.98 30.94
N SER A 270 7.89 -10.34 30.52
CA SER A 270 7.88 -8.90 30.25
C SER A 270 6.86 -8.61 29.14
N PRO A 271 5.97 -7.62 29.30
CA PRO A 271 5.07 -7.22 28.22
C PRO A 271 5.89 -6.84 26.99
N GLN A 272 5.54 -7.38 25.82
CA GLN A 272 6.10 -6.84 24.58
C GLN A 272 5.57 -5.42 24.40
N VAL A 273 6.49 -4.45 24.46
CA VAL A 273 6.18 -3.06 24.11
C VAL A 273 6.12 -3.00 22.58
N LEU A 274 4.93 -2.75 22.04
CA LEU A 274 4.77 -2.52 20.61
C LEU A 274 5.53 -1.24 20.22
N PRO A 275 6.28 -1.26 19.09
CA PRO A 275 6.96 -0.06 18.63
C PRO A 275 5.91 1.01 18.32
N LYS A 276 5.97 2.12 19.04
CA LYS A 276 5.15 3.31 18.77
C LYS A 276 5.85 4.13 17.68
N GLY A 277 5.12 4.46 16.62
CA GLY A 277 5.67 4.87 15.31
C GLY A 277 6.36 6.24 15.26
N PHE A 278 5.99 7.19 16.14
CA PHE A 278 6.56 8.52 16.18
C PHE A 278 7.36 8.73 17.46
N LYS A 279 8.57 9.28 17.34
CA LYS A 279 9.45 9.63 18.47
C LYS A 279 9.57 11.15 18.53
N GLY A 280 9.21 11.75 19.66
CA GLY A 280 9.34 13.18 19.93
C GLY A 280 9.82 13.44 21.34
N GLY A 281 10.37 14.63 21.60
CA GLY A 281 10.75 15.10 22.92
C GLY A 281 10.68 16.62 22.95
N PHE A 282 10.62 17.20 24.14
CA PHE A 282 10.61 18.64 24.33
C PHE A 282 11.95 19.10 24.90
N THR A 283 12.39 20.29 24.50
CA THR A 283 13.42 21.03 25.21
C THR A 283 12.73 22.14 25.97
N ILE A 284 12.93 22.18 27.29
CA ILE A 284 12.27 23.14 28.16
C ILE A 284 13.17 24.37 28.29
N THR A 285 12.63 25.53 27.92
CA THR A 285 13.31 26.83 28.01
C THR A 285 12.50 27.80 28.86
N ASN A 286 13.18 28.70 29.56
CA ASN A 286 12.55 29.80 30.27
C ASN A 286 11.93 30.77 29.24
N GLN A 287 10.66 31.14 29.43
CA GLN A 287 9.92 32.01 28.51
C GLN A 287 10.47 33.43 28.43
N ASP A 288 11.07 33.93 29.52
CA ASP A 288 11.55 35.32 29.60
C ASP A 288 13.00 35.47 29.11
N THR A 289 13.84 34.46 29.33
CA THR A 289 15.29 34.53 29.01
C THR A 289 15.70 33.65 27.83
N GLY A 290 14.85 32.71 27.41
CA GLY A 290 15.17 31.73 26.36
C GLY A 290 16.20 30.68 26.77
N GLU A 291 16.68 30.71 28.01
CA GLU A 291 17.68 29.77 28.52
C GLU A 291 17.07 28.39 28.77
N VAL A 292 17.83 27.34 28.46
CA VAL A 292 17.42 25.95 28.74
C VAL A 292 17.28 25.74 30.25
N MET A 293 16.25 25.01 30.65
CA MET A 293 15.99 24.69 32.05
C MET A 293 16.36 23.23 32.34
N PRO A 294 17.60 22.96 32.79
CA PRO A 294 18.02 21.62 33.17
C PRO A 294 17.41 21.22 34.51
N TYR A 295 17.25 19.92 34.71
CA TYR A 295 16.84 19.30 35.97
C TYR A 295 15.45 19.71 36.51
N ILE A 296 14.53 20.07 35.62
CA ILE A 296 13.14 20.41 35.97
C ILE A 296 12.26 19.18 35.88
N LEU A 297 11.43 18.98 36.91
CA LEU A 297 10.35 17.99 36.91
C LEU A 297 9.28 18.38 35.90
N TYR A 298 8.94 17.43 35.04
CA TYR A 298 7.86 17.58 34.07
C TYR A 298 6.93 16.37 34.10
N LYS A 299 5.70 16.60 33.67
CA LYS A 299 4.70 15.57 33.38
C LYS A 299 4.13 15.85 31.99
N ILE A 300 4.28 14.89 31.08
CA ILE A 300 3.74 14.96 29.74
C ILE A 300 2.58 13.99 29.62
N THR A 301 1.44 14.48 29.13
CA THR A 301 0.27 13.65 28.80
C THR A 301 0.08 13.63 27.29
N THR A 302 0.07 12.44 26.69
CA THR A 302 -0.19 12.26 25.26
C THR A 302 -1.70 12.36 24.98
N ALA A 303 -2.08 12.57 23.71
CA ALA A 303 -3.49 12.55 23.30
C ALA A 303 -4.16 11.18 23.50
N GLU A 304 -3.34 10.11 23.59
CA GLU A 304 -3.76 8.73 23.86
C GLU A 304 -4.05 8.51 25.37
N GLY A 305 -3.75 9.50 26.23
CA GLY A 305 -3.96 9.43 27.67
C GLY A 305 -2.78 8.87 28.47
N ASP A 306 -1.68 8.51 27.80
CA ASP A 306 -0.46 8.06 28.47
C ASP A 306 0.25 9.21 29.17
N VAL A 307 0.72 8.96 30.39
CA VAL A 307 1.40 9.96 31.23
C VAL A 307 2.87 9.58 31.40
N TYR A 308 3.76 10.47 31.02
CA TYR A 308 5.21 10.36 31.16
C TYR A 308 5.72 11.42 32.13
N SER A 309 6.28 11.00 33.26
CA SER A 309 6.90 11.90 34.24
C SER A 309 8.40 11.70 34.27
N GLY A 310 9.15 12.79 34.42
CA GLY A 310 10.60 12.72 34.52
C GLY A 310 11.22 14.06 34.87
N THR A 311 12.55 14.09 34.84
CA THR A 311 13.35 15.28 35.06
C THR A 311 14.13 15.59 33.79
N THR A 312 14.19 16.85 33.36
CA THR A 312 14.96 17.22 32.16
C THR A 312 16.46 16.97 32.35
N ASP A 313 17.14 16.65 31.26
CA ASP A 313 18.60 16.46 31.28
C ASP A 313 19.35 17.80 31.38
N LYS A 314 20.69 17.73 31.36
CA LYS A 314 21.59 18.90 31.40
C LYS A 314 21.40 19.91 30.24
N LEU A 315 20.72 19.50 29.18
CA LEU A 315 20.40 20.33 28.01
C LEU A 315 18.92 20.76 28.00
N GLY A 316 18.16 20.47 29.06
CA GLY A 316 16.74 20.79 29.16
C GLY A 316 15.82 19.82 28.41
N ASN A 317 16.33 18.67 27.93
CA ASN A 317 15.52 17.73 27.15
C ASN A 317 14.72 16.79 28.03
N THR A 318 13.50 16.48 27.60
CA THR A 318 12.68 15.42 28.17
C THR A 318 13.11 14.05 27.62
N MET A 319 12.63 12.98 28.25
CA MET A 319 12.76 11.65 27.68
C MET A 319 12.06 11.59 26.31
N PRO A 320 12.56 10.79 25.36
CA PRO A 320 11.85 10.57 24.12
C PRO A 320 10.53 9.85 24.40
N ILE A 321 9.44 10.48 23.97
CA ILE A 321 8.09 9.96 24.03
C ILE A 321 7.77 9.36 22.67
N TYR A 322 7.12 8.20 22.72
CA TYR A 322 6.66 7.53 21.53
C TYR A 322 5.14 7.55 21.46
N THR A 323 4.58 7.88 20.30
CA THR A 323 3.12 7.89 20.02
C THR A 323 2.81 7.16 18.73
N ALA A 324 1.56 6.73 18.54
CA ALA A 324 1.13 6.07 17.31
C ALA A 324 0.98 7.05 16.12
N SER A 325 0.70 8.33 16.41
CA SER A 325 0.57 9.41 15.44
C SER A 325 1.13 10.74 15.98
N PRO A 326 1.43 11.75 15.12
CA PRO A 326 1.80 13.08 15.59
C PRO A 326 0.62 13.72 16.31
N SER A 327 0.72 13.90 17.62
CA SER A 327 -0.34 14.47 18.45
C SER A 327 0.18 15.58 19.34
N LEU A 328 -0.64 16.60 19.59
CA LEU A 328 -0.37 17.61 20.61
C LEU A 328 -0.20 16.90 21.96
N MET A 329 0.89 17.22 22.67
CA MET A 329 1.11 16.72 24.02
C MET A 329 0.99 17.88 25.00
N LYS A 330 0.39 17.61 26.17
CA LYS A 330 0.30 18.58 27.24
C LYS A 330 1.48 18.38 28.19
N ILE A 331 2.30 19.42 28.38
CA ILE A 331 3.36 19.42 29.38
C ILE A 331 2.94 20.25 30.59
N GLU A 332 3.12 19.68 31.78
CA GLU A 332 2.82 20.30 33.06
C GLU A 332 4.08 20.29 33.94
N PHE A 333 4.27 21.37 34.69
CA PHE A 333 5.36 21.54 35.65
C PHE A 333 4.77 21.47 37.06
N PRO A 334 4.87 20.32 37.76
CA PRO A 334 4.42 20.25 39.14
C PRO A 334 5.33 21.14 39.99
N LEU A 335 4.75 22.19 40.58
CA LEU A 335 5.43 23.06 41.54
C LEU A 335 5.93 22.21 42.72
N SER A 336 7.23 22.30 43.02
CA SER A 336 7.79 21.71 44.24
C SER A 336 7.14 22.35 45.46
N SER A 337 6.50 21.51 46.28
CA SER A 337 5.96 21.86 47.59
C SER A 337 6.96 22.63 48.44
N GLU A 338 6.47 23.71 49.05
CA GLU A 338 7.16 24.58 50.01
C GLU A 338 7.95 23.80 51.06
N GLN A 339 9.19 24.25 51.30
CA GLN A 339 9.95 23.92 52.49
C GLN A 339 9.22 24.50 53.71
N GLY A 340 8.47 23.66 54.42
CA GLY A 340 8.04 23.95 55.79
C GLY A 340 9.22 23.84 56.74
N GLY A 341 9.69 24.98 57.25
CA GLY A 341 10.71 25.08 58.29
C GLY A 341 10.39 26.19 59.30
N ALA A 342 9.94 25.74 60.48
CA ALA A 342 9.95 26.35 61.82
C ALA A 342 9.09 27.59 62.12
N LEU A 343 8.02 27.37 62.91
CA LEU A 343 8.01 27.58 64.37
C LEU A 343 7.20 26.47 65.05
#